data_AF-A0A4Y8X699-F1
#
_entry.id   AF-A0A4Y8X699-F1
#
_cell.length_a   1.000
_cell.length_b   1.000
_cell.length_c   1.000
_cell.angle_alpha   90.00
_cell.angle_beta   90.00
_cell.angle_gamma   90.00
#
_symmetry.space_group_name_H-M   'P 1'
#
loop_
_entity.id
_entity.type
_entity.pdbx_description
1 polymer ?
#
loop_
_entity_poly.entity_id
_entity_poly.type
_entity_poly.pdbx_seq_one_letter_code
_entity_poly.pdbx_strand_id
1 'polypeptide(L)'
;MDSPTLQRRLRGVFDARVFNHGDYNLVYAQPSGGSLPHVIGYRHSPLEMLLCPVDPVDAVAADLTEDAADALADPATGTLPGVVSVALANVATVADTGTGYQVETVTGFRTWFEVVDHPRVPVGSASEDGTAELDQAGDAADFHGFMTAFMDELDRLYEVRPDPDLHGPGEGV
;
A
#
# COMPACT_ATOMS: atom_id res chain seq x y z
N MET A 1 -19.10 -3.23 -14.67
CA MET A 1 -18.64 -4.09 -13.56
C MET A 1 -19.17 -3.54 -12.25
N ASP A 2 -19.62 -4.41 -11.33
CA ASP A 2 -20.06 -4.03 -9.98
C ASP A 2 -18.91 -4.03 -8.96
N SER A 3 -19.04 -3.22 -7.89
CA SER A 3 -18.02 -3.03 -6.85
C SER A 3 -17.56 -4.33 -6.17
N PRO A 4 -18.45 -5.23 -5.70
CA PRO A 4 -18.02 -6.48 -5.06
C PRO A 4 -17.19 -7.39 -5.98
N THR A 5 -17.52 -7.43 -7.28
CA THR A 5 -16.73 -8.16 -8.27
C THR A 5 -15.35 -7.53 -8.46
N LEU A 6 -15.28 -6.20 -8.53
CA LEU A 6 -14.01 -5.48 -8.63
C LEU A 6 -13.12 -5.74 -7.40
N GLN A 7 -13.68 -5.64 -6.19
CA GLN A 7 -12.97 -5.91 -4.95
C GLN A 7 -12.40 -7.33 -4.91
N ARG A 8 -13.18 -8.34 -5.32
CA ARG A 8 -12.69 -9.74 -5.42
C ARG A 8 -11.54 -9.88 -6.42
N ARG A 9 -11.59 -9.19 -7.56
CA ARG A 9 -10.54 -9.25 -8.58
C ARG A 9 -9.25 -8.59 -8.09
N LEU A 10 -9.35 -7.41 -7.47
CA LEU A 10 -8.20 -6.73 -6.86
C LEU A 10 -7.59 -7.55 -5.73
N ARG A 11 -8.41 -8.21 -4.92
CA ARG A 11 -7.92 -9.19 -3.94
C ARG A 11 -7.20 -10.36 -4.60
N GLY A 12 -7.76 -10.93 -5.67
CA GLY A 12 -7.12 -12.02 -6.41
C GLY A 12 -5.71 -11.63 -6.92
N VAL A 13 -5.53 -10.40 -7.42
CA VAL A 13 -4.20 -9.88 -7.80
C VAL A 13 -3.24 -9.87 -6.61
N PHE A 14 -3.69 -9.37 -5.46
CA PHE A 14 -2.86 -9.29 -4.27
C PHE A 14 -2.48 -10.68 -3.75
N ASP A 15 -3.47 -11.57 -3.64
CA ASP A 15 -3.30 -12.93 -3.11
C ASP A 15 -2.37 -13.78 -4.00
N ALA A 16 -2.41 -13.57 -5.33
CA ALA A 16 -1.49 -14.22 -6.26
C ALA A 16 -0.02 -13.77 -6.10
N ARG A 17 0.21 -12.61 -5.48
CA ARG A 17 1.54 -11.98 -5.38
C ARG A 17 2.13 -12.02 -3.97
N VAL A 18 1.30 -12.25 -2.95
CA VAL A 18 1.70 -12.25 -1.53
C VAL A 18 1.42 -13.62 -0.91
N PHE A 19 2.49 -14.37 -0.64
CA PHE A 19 2.40 -15.62 0.14
C PHE A 19 2.05 -15.31 1.61
N ASN A 20 0.97 -15.89 2.13
CA ASN A 20 0.32 -15.67 3.46
C ASN A 20 -0.80 -14.59 3.48
N HIS A 21 -1.84 -14.78 2.67
CA HIS A 21 -2.94 -13.82 2.39
C HIS A 21 -4.01 -13.65 3.48
N GLY A 22 -4.08 -14.50 4.50
CA GLY A 22 -5.23 -14.59 5.43
C GLY A 22 -5.40 -13.43 6.42
N ASP A 23 -4.36 -12.63 6.65
CA ASP A 23 -4.31 -11.67 7.77
C ASP A 23 -4.27 -10.19 7.34
N TYR A 24 -4.35 -9.89 6.03
CA TYR A 24 -4.31 -8.51 5.53
C TYR A 24 -5.70 -7.99 5.16
N ASN A 25 -6.03 -6.80 5.67
CA ASN A 25 -7.07 -5.93 5.12
C ASN A 25 -6.55 -5.34 3.80
N LEU A 26 -7.43 -5.02 2.85
CA LEU A 26 -7.03 -4.45 1.55
C LEU A 26 -7.72 -3.13 1.27
N VAL A 27 -6.97 -2.20 0.67
CA VAL A 27 -7.52 -1.00 0.04
C VAL A 27 -6.91 -0.79 -1.34
N TYR A 28 -7.67 -0.17 -2.23
CA TYR A 28 -7.17 0.38 -3.48
C TYR A 28 -6.70 1.81 -3.27
N ALA A 29 -5.45 2.07 -3.66
CA ALA A 29 -4.81 3.37 -3.53
C ALA A 29 -4.52 3.97 -4.90
N GLN A 30 -5.03 5.17 -5.13
CA GLN A 30 -4.80 5.95 -6.34
C GLN A 30 -3.42 6.61 -6.26
N PRO A 31 -2.63 6.61 -7.34
CA PRO A 31 -1.35 7.29 -7.34
C PRO A 31 -1.58 8.81 -7.38
N SER A 32 -0.89 9.56 -6.53
CA SER A 32 -0.94 11.03 -6.58
C SER A 32 0.02 11.63 -7.63
N GLY A 33 0.41 10.83 -8.64
CA GLY A 33 1.40 11.16 -9.66
C GLY A 33 1.41 10.16 -10.83
N GLY A 34 2.52 10.08 -11.57
CA GLY A 34 2.65 9.20 -12.74
C GLY A 34 2.97 7.72 -12.43
N SER A 35 2.81 7.27 -11.18
CA SER A 35 2.99 5.88 -10.79
C SER A 35 1.75 5.04 -11.07
N LEU A 36 1.89 3.71 -11.04
CA LEU A 36 0.74 2.81 -11.08
C LEU A 36 -0.06 2.91 -9.77
N PRO A 37 -1.38 2.66 -9.81
CA PRO A 37 -2.15 2.44 -8.59
C PRO A 37 -1.65 1.19 -7.85
N HIS A 38 -2.01 1.11 -6.57
CA HIS A 38 -1.63 0.00 -5.72
C HIS A 38 -2.86 -0.66 -5.12
N VAL A 39 -2.83 -1.98 -5.00
CA VAL A 39 -3.59 -2.68 -3.96
C VAL A 39 -2.67 -2.74 -2.74
N ILE A 40 -3.10 -2.12 -1.63
CA ILE A 40 -2.34 -2.10 -0.39
C ILE A 40 -2.96 -3.11 0.55
N GLY A 41 -2.18 -4.11 0.95
CA GLY A 41 -2.53 -4.97 2.05
C GLY A 41 -1.92 -4.47 3.34
N TYR A 42 -2.71 -4.33 4.40
CA TYR A 42 -2.23 -3.80 5.68
C TYR A 42 -2.78 -4.61 6.85
N ARG A 43 -2.07 -4.58 7.98
CA ARG A 43 -2.48 -5.24 9.22
C ARG A 43 -1.98 -4.46 10.43
N HIS A 44 -2.74 -4.54 11.52
CA HIS A 44 -2.44 -3.79 12.75
C HIS A 44 -1.43 -4.49 13.67
N SER A 45 -1.13 -5.76 13.45
CA SER A 45 -0.25 -6.54 14.32
C SER A 45 0.46 -7.68 13.55
N PRO A 46 1.76 -7.54 13.26
CA PRO A 46 2.59 -6.32 13.42
C PRO A 46 2.13 -5.18 12.50
N LEU A 47 2.42 -3.91 12.86
CA LEU A 47 2.14 -2.76 11.99
C LEU A 47 2.97 -2.85 10.70
N GLU A 48 2.29 -3.25 9.62
CA GLU A 48 2.90 -3.48 8.31
C GLU A 48 1.89 -3.23 7.20
N MET A 49 2.38 -2.71 6.07
CA MET A 49 1.66 -2.66 4.82
C MET A 49 2.51 -3.17 3.65
N LEU A 50 1.86 -3.78 2.67
CA LEU A 50 2.43 -4.31 1.44
C LEU A 50 1.80 -3.55 0.27
N LEU A 51 2.62 -2.83 -0.48
CA LEU A 51 2.19 -2.07 -1.65
C LEU A 51 2.38 -2.96 -2.88
N CYS A 52 1.27 -3.37 -3.47
CA CYS A 52 1.26 -4.18 -4.68
C CYS A 52 0.83 -3.30 -5.87
N PRO A 53 1.74 -2.87 -6.75
CA PRO A 53 1.38 -2.14 -7.97
C PRO A 53 0.44 -2.98 -8.83
N VAL A 54 -0.58 -2.36 -9.41
CA VAL A 54 -1.58 -3.03 -10.24
C VAL A 54 -1.89 -2.21 -11.48
N ASP A 55 -2.06 -2.87 -12.63
CA ASP A 55 -2.85 -2.31 -13.73
C ASP A 55 -4.29 -2.79 -13.55
N PRO A 56 -5.25 -1.89 -13.24
CA PRO A 56 -6.60 -2.33 -12.94
C PRO A 56 -7.35 -2.90 -14.16
N VAL A 57 -6.94 -2.55 -15.38
CA VAL A 57 -7.52 -3.15 -16.60
C VAL A 57 -7.07 -4.60 -16.72
N ASP A 58 -5.80 -4.89 -16.47
CA ASP A 58 -5.27 -6.25 -16.48
C ASP A 58 -5.84 -7.09 -15.33
N ALA A 59 -5.92 -6.51 -14.12
CA ALA A 59 -6.56 -7.12 -12.96
C ALA A 59 -8.01 -7.56 -13.25
N VAL A 60 -8.72 -6.73 -14.03
CA VAL A 60 -10.07 -7.02 -14.48
C VAL A 60 -10.09 -8.06 -15.60
N ALA A 61 -9.19 -7.98 -16.58
CA ALA A 61 -9.18 -8.88 -17.72
C ALA A 61 -8.80 -10.32 -17.35
N ALA A 62 -7.94 -10.49 -16.35
CA ALA A 62 -7.26 -11.74 -16.12
C ALA A 62 -8.08 -12.85 -15.44
N ASP A 63 -9.34 -12.61 -15.05
CA ASP A 63 -10.26 -13.57 -14.40
C ASP A 63 -9.52 -14.57 -13.47
N LEU A 64 -8.63 -14.00 -12.64
CA LEU A 64 -7.45 -14.68 -12.10
C LEU A 64 -7.85 -15.95 -11.32
N THR A 65 -7.57 -17.10 -11.89
CA THR A 65 -7.35 -18.35 -11.14
C THR A 65 -5.96 -18.29 -10.48
N GLU A 66 -5.72 -19.08 -9.43
CA GLU A 66 -4.45 -19.09 -8.66
C GLU A 66 -3.18 -19.26 -9.54
N ASP A 67 -3.30 -19.83 -10.75
CA ASP A 67 -2.22 -20.00 -11.74
C ASP A 67 -1.85 -18.73 -12.54
N ALA A 68 -2.58 -17.61 -12.37
CA ALA A 68 -2.47 -16.44 -13.24
C ALA A 68 -1.44 -15.38 -12.77
N ALA A 69 -0.63 -15.68 -11.74
CA ALA A 69 0.47 -14.83 -11.32
C ALA A 69 1.48 -14.55 -12.46
N ASP A 70 1.68 -15.51 -13.36
CA ASP A 70 2.53 -15.38 -14.55
C ASP A 70 1.95 -14.41 -15.60
N ALA A 71 0.62 -14.23 -15.63
CA ALA A 71 -0.05 -13.33 -16.58
C ALA A 71 0.06 -11.84 -16.16
N LEU A 72 0.38 -11.57 -14.89
CA LEU A 72 0.56 -10.22 -14.35
C LEU A 72 2.00 -9.69 -14.53
N ALA A 73 2.93 -10.53 -15.00
CA ALA A 73 4.30 -10.11 -15.30
C ALA A 73 4.31 -9.18 -16.52
N ASP A 74 5.09 -8.09 -16.46
CA ASP A 74 5.25 -7.19 -17.59
C ASP A 74 5.77 -7.97 -18.82
N PRO A 75 5.06 -7.99 -19.97
CA PRO A 75 5.46 -8.79 -21.12
C PRO A 75 6.77 -8.33 -21.78
N ALA A 76 7.21 -7.09 -21.53
CA ALA A 76 8.46 -6.55 -22.06
C ALA A 76 9.67 -6.89 -21.18
N THR A 77 9.48 -7.02 -19.87
CA THR A 77 10.57 -7.28 -18.91
C THR A 77 10.50 -8.65 -18.23
N GLY A 78 9.41 -9.38 -18.41
CA GLY A 78 9.14 -10.67 -17.75
C GLY A 78 9.10 -10.58 -16.22
N THR A 79 8.99 -9.37 -15.66
CA THR A 79 9.14 -9.13 -14.22
C THR A 79 7.87 -8.47 -13.67
N LEU A 80 7.33 -9.01 -12.58
CA LEU A 80 6.28 -8.34 -11.81
C LEU A 80 6.88 -7.09 -11.15
N PRO A 81 6.27 -5.88 -11.24
CA PRO A 81 6.75 -4.71 -10.50
C PRO A 81 6.69 -5.02 -9.01
N GLY A 82 7.84 -5.28 -8.37
CA GLY A 82 7.92 -5.97 -7.08
C GLY A 82 6.98 -5.43 -5.99
N VAL A 83 6.36 -6.33 -5.23
CA VAL A 83 5.59 -5.94 -4.03
C VAL A 83 6.57 -5.31 -3.04
N VAL A 84 6.21 -4.14 -2.52
CA VAL A 84 7.05 -3.43 -1.55
C VAL A 84 6.47 -3.60 -0.15
N SER A 85 7.25 -4.20 0.75
CA SER A 85 6.90 -4.23 2.18
C SER A 85 7.36 -2.96 2.87
N VAL A 86 6.45 -2.38 3.65
CA VAL A 86 6.70 -1.22 4.52
C VAL A 86 6.27 -1.59 5.93
N ALA A 87 7.23 -1.58 6.83
CA ALA A 87 7.08 -1.86 8.25
C ALA A 87 7.95 -0.90 9.06
N LEU A 88 7.70 -0.80 10.37
CA LEU A 88 8.46 0.07 11.27
C LEU A 88 9.99 -0.18 11.21
N ALA A 89 10.43 -1.39 10.86
CA ALA A 89 11.85 -1.74 10.78
C ALA A 89 12.57 -1.25 9.51
N ASN A 90 11.85 -0.92 8.43
CA ASN A 90 12.44 -0.55 7.13
C ASN A 90 11.90 0.77 6.56
N VAL A 91 10.91 1.38 7.22
CA VAL A 91 10.40 2.68 6.83
C VAL A 91 11.42 3.77 7.17
N ALA A 92 11.68 4.67 6.21
CA ALA A 92 12.55 5.81 6.40
C ALA A 92 11.74 7.06 6.78
N THR A 93 10.64 7.29 6.05
CA THR A 93 9.73 8.43 6.28
C THR A 93 8.32 8.04 5.90
N VAL A 94 7.34 8.46 6.70
CA VAL A 94 5.93 8.51 6.33
C VAL A 94 5.43 9.92 6.61
N ALA A 95 4.60 10.46 5.72
CA ALA A 95 3.95 11.74 5.94
C ALA A 95 2.52 11.73 5.41
N ASP A 96 1.62 12.31 6.19
CA ASP A 96 0.29 12.71 5.73
C ASP A 96 0.41 14.03 4.94
N THR A 97 -0.05 14.04 3.69
CA THR A 97 0.00 15.20 2.80
C THR A 97 -1.28 16.04 2.84
N GLY A 98 -2.28 15.64 3.64
CA GLY A 98 -3.61 16.22 3.73
C GLY A 98 -4.60 15.65 2.72
N THR A 99 -4.11 15.06 1.62
CA THR A 99 -4.93 14.37 0.61
C THR A 99 -4.49 12.91 0.40
N GLY A 100 -3.56 12.41 1.20
CA GLY A 100 -2.96 11.09 0.99
C GLY A 100 -1.69 10.92 1.79
N TYR A 101 -0.89 9.94 1.40
CA TYR A 101 0.30 9.54 2.13
C TYR A 101 1.53 9.50 1.24
N GLN A 102 2.63 10.01 1.79
CA GLN A 102 3.97 9.78 1.29
C GLN A 102 4.61 8.67 2.08
N VAL A 103 5.23 7.73 1.38
CA VAL A 103 6.00 6.65 2.00
C VAL A 103 7.36 6.55 1.34
N GLU A 104 8.40 6.49 2.17
CA GLU A 104 9.78 6.22 1.78
C GLU A 104 10.36 5.12 2.66
N THR A 105 11.09 4.20 2.05
CA THR A 105 11.78 3.09 2.74
C THR A 105 13.29 3.29 2.69
N VAL A 106 14.01 2.65 3.61
CA VAL A 106 15.48 2.70 3.65
C VAL A 106 16.15 2.07 2.43
N THR A 107 15.40 1.29 1.64
CA THR A 107 15.88 0.73 0.36
C THR A 107 15.78 1.73 -0.80
N GLY A 108 15.29 2.95 -0.55
CA GLY A 108 15.16 4.02 -1.54
C GLY A 108 13.85 3.98 -2.34
N PHE A 109 12.93 3.05 -2.04
CA PHE A 109 11.59 3.11 -2.62
C PHE A 109 10.82 4.29 -2.03
N ARG A 110 10.21 5.10 -2.90
CA ARG A 110 9.37 6.24 -2.55
C ARG A 110 8.13 6.29 -3.42
N THR A 111 6.98 6.51 -2.80
CA THR A 111 5.70 6.64 -3.51
C THR A 111 4.77 7.63 -2.80
N TRP A 112 3.79 8.12 -3.55
CA TRP A 112 2.67 8.91 -3.07
C TRP A 112 1.37 8.30 -3.56
N PHE A 113 0.43 8.15 -2.65
CA PHE A 113 -0.89 7.61 -2.97
C PHE A 113 -1.97 8.21 -2.09
N GLU A 114 -3.20 8.11 -2.57
CA GLU A 114 -4.42 8.53 -1.90
C GLU A 114 -5.36 7.32 -1.79
N VAL A 115 -6.01 7.19 -0.63
CA VAL A 115 -7.06 6.21 -0.39
C VAL A 115 -8.34 7.00 -0.15
N VAL A 116 -9.35 6.77 -0.98
CA VAL A 116 -10.67 7.42 -0.87
C VAL A 116 -11.77 6.36 -0.75
N ASP A 117 -12.93 6.76 -0.24
CA ASP A 117 -14.07 5.86 -0.01
C ASP A 117 -14.59 5.19 -1.29
N HIS A 118 -14.65 5.96 -2.38
CA HIS A 118 -15.29 5.57 -3.64
C HIS A 118 -14.42 5.87 -4.89
N PRO A 119 -13.26 5.22 -5.08
CA PRO A 119 -12.40 5.54 -6.21
C PRO A 119 -13.03 5.04 -7.52
N ARG A 120 -12.81 5.80 -8.60
CA ARG A 120 -13.12 5.36 -9.97
C ARG A 120 -11.93 4.59 -10.54
N VAL A 121 -12.10 3.28 -10.69
CA VAL A 121 -11.07 2.36 -11.17
C VAL A 121 -11.22 2.16 -12.68
N PRO A 122 -10.14 2.27 -13.49
CA PRO A 122 -10.19 1.98 -14.92
C PRO A 122 -10.35 0.47 -15.14
N VAL A 123 -11.44 0.05 -15.77
CA VAL A 123 -11.75 -1.38 -16.00
C VAL A 123 -11.87 -1.73 -17.48
N GLY A 124 -11.56 -0.77 -18.36
CA GLY A 124 -11.61 -0.96 -19.80
C GLY A 124 -12.99 -1.41 -20.27
N SER A 125 -13.04 -2.36 -21.20
CA SER A 125 -14.29 -2.86 -21.79
C SER A 125 -15.22 -3.59 -20.82
N ALA A 126 -14.83 -3.81 -19.56
CA ALA A 126 -15.70 -4.38 -18.53
C ALA A 126 -16.77 -3.39 -17.98
N SER A 127 -16.76 -2.15 -18.45
CA SER A 127 -17.78 -1.13 -18.18
C SER A 127 -18.01 -0.28 -19.43
N GLU A 128 -19.22 0.25 -19.61
CA GLU A 128 -19.55 1.09 -20.77
C GLU A 128 -18.67 2.35 -20.82
N ASP A 129 -18.43 2.98 -19.66
CA ASP A 129 -17.63 4.20 -19.53
C ASP A 129 -16.12 3.91 -19.32
N GLY A 130 -15.67 2.66 -19.46
CA GLY A 130 -14.27 2.30 -19.22
C GLY A 130 -13.83 2.31 -17.75
N THR A 131 -14.72 2.71 -16.83
CA THR A 131 -14.46 2.84 -15.39
C THR A 131 -15.54 2.17 -14.56
N ALA A 132 -15.17 1.73 -13.35
CA ALA A 132 -16.10 1.24 -12.34
C ALA A 132 -15.82 1.91 -11.00
N GLU A 133 -16.87 2.20 -10.25
CA GLU A 133 -16.76 2.70 -8.88
C GLU A 133 -16.52 1.51 -7.93
N LEU A 134 -15.51 1.63 -7.07
CA LEU A 134 -15.25 0.69 -6.00
C LEU A 134 -15.81 1.27 -4.70
N ASP A 135 -16.59 0.50 -3.95
CA ASP A 135 -17.05 0.87 -2.61
C ASP A 135 -16.09 0.25 -1.58
N GLN A 136 -15.24 1.09 -0.99
CA GLN A 136 -14.27 0.70 0.02
C GLN A 136 -14.31 1.60 1.26
N ALA A 137 -15.43 2.30 1.52
CA ALA A 137 -15.52 3.30 2.60
C ALA A 137 -15.12 2.75 3.98
N GLY A 138 -15.53 1.51 4.29
CA GLY A 138 -15.16 0.84 5.54
C GLY A 138 -13.67 0.53 5.62
N ASP A 139 -13.11 -0.04 4.55
CA ASP A 139 -11.69 -0.40 4.47
C ASP A 139 -10.79 0.86 4.43
N ALA A 140 -11.25 1.95 3.81
CA ALA A 140 -10.57 3.24 3.76
C ALA A 140 -10.51 3.88 5.15
N ALA A 141 -11.63 3.91 5.88
CA ALA A 141 -11.67 4.43 7.25
C ALA A 141 -10.74 3.65 8.20
N ASP A 142 -10.73 2.31 8.11
CA ASP A 142 -9.82 1.46 8.88
C ASP A 142 -8.36 1.72 8.48
N PHE A 143 -8.06 1.83 7.18
CA PHE A 143 -6.73 2.15 6.68
C PHE A 143 -6.20 3.50 7.16
N HIS A 144 -7.04 4.55 7.20
CA HIS A 144 -6.63 5.84 7.77
C HIS A 144 -6.30 5.71 9.27
N GLY A 145 -7.09 4.94 10.02
CA GLY A 145 -6.80 4.61 11.42
C GLY A 145 -5.48 3.83 11.59
N PHE A 146 -5.21 2.88 10.69
CA PHE A 146 -3.93 2.18 10.62
C PHE A 146 -2.77 3.15 10.37
N MET A 147 -2.89 4.08 9.40
CA MET A 147 -1.83 5.04 9.08
C MET A 147 -1.54 5.99 10.26
N THR A 148 -2.58 6.44 10.97
CA THR A 148 -2.39 7.20 12.22
C THR A 148 -1.59 6.39 13.24
N ALA A 149 -2.01 5.16 13.53
CA ALA A 149 -1.29 4.31 14.49
C ALA A 149 0.15 3.99 14.05
N PHE A 150 0.38 3.82 12.74
CA PHE A 150 1.70 3.59 12.17
C PHE A 150 2.63 4.79 12.37
N MET A 151 2.16 6.00 12.09
CA MET A 151 2.92 7.23 12.29
C MET A 151 3.16 7.52 13.77
N ASP A 152 2.16 7.34 14.63
CA ASP A 152 2.30 7.53 16.09
C ASP A 152 3.37 6.60 16.68
N GLU A 153 3.41 5.33 16.27
CA GLU A 153 4.44 4.39 16.73
C GLU A 153 5.82 4.73 16.15
N LEU A 154 5.88 5.22 14.90
CA LEU A 154 7.12 5.66 14.29
C LEU A 154 7.71 6.87 15.04
N ASP A 155 6.87 7.86 15.36
CA ASP A 155 7.27 9.02 16.18
C ASP A 155 7.76 8.58 17.55
N ARG A 156 7.04 7.66 18.22
CA ARG A 156 7.45 7.08 19.50
C ARG A 156 8.84 6.41 19.43
N LEU A 157 9.14 5.72 18.34
CA LEU A 157 10.46 5.10 18.13
C LEU A 157 11.57 6.14 17.93
N TYR A 158 11.26 7.29 17.30
CA TYR A 158 12.21 8.38 17.09
C TYR A 158 12.40 9.29 18.32
N GLU A 159 11.38 9.43 19.18
CA GLU A 159 11.48 10.17 20.44
C GLU A 159 12.43 9.50 21.45
N VAL A 160 12.70 8.20 21.31
CA VAL A 160 13.54 7.41 22.24
C VAL A 160 15.06 7.65 22.09
N ARG A 161 15.50 8.83 21.60
CA ARG A 161 16.89 9.30 21.81
C ARG A 161 16.96 10.78 22.18
N PRO A 162 17.29 11.06 23.44
CA PRO A 162 18.66 11.47 23.72
C PRO A 162 19.32 10.49 24.70
N ASP A 163 20.54 10.06 24.40
CA ASP A 163 21.41 9.43 25.40
C ASP A 163 21.93 10.55 26.32
N PRO A 164 21.52 10.61 27.62
CA PRO A 164 21.99 11.62 28.54
C PRO A 164 23.42 11.38 29.06
N ASP A 165 24.06 10.25 28.72
CA ASP A 165 25.35 9.86 29.33
C ASP A 165 26.59 10.48 28.65
N LEU A 166 26.44 11.45 27.76
CA LEU A 166 27.52 12.38 27.39
C LEU A 166 27.64 13.53 28.42
N HIS A 167 27.72 13.22 29.71
CA HIS A 167 28.33 14.12 30.68
C HIS A 167 29.86 13.94 30.59
N GLY A 168 30.49 14.82 29.82
CA GLY A 168 31.95 15.00 29.89
C GLY A 168 32.37 15.24 31.35
N PRO A 169 33.52 14.70 31.80
CA PRO A 169 33.97 14.89 33.16
C PRO A 169 34.13 16.39 33.41
N GLY A 170 33.47 16.88 34.47
CA GLY A 170 33.56 18.27 34.89
C GLY A 170 35.01 18.65 35.17
N GLU A 171 35.51 19.67 34.47
CA GLU A 171 36.67 20.40 34.90
C GLU A 171 36.25 21.29 36.08
N GLY A 172 36.39 20.72 37.28
CA GLY A 172 36.41 21.47 38.52
C GLY A 172 37.81 21.96 38.83
N VAL A 173 37.92 23.28 38.95
CA VAL A 173 38.87 24.10 39.75
C VAL A 173 40.36 24.05 39.36
#